data_AF-A0A9P7FVE6-F1
#
_entry.id   AF-A0A9P7FVE6-F1
#
_cell.length_a   1.000
_cell.length_b   1.000
_cell.length_c   1.000
_cell.angle_alpha   90.00
_cell.angle_beta   90.00
_cell.angle_gamma   90.00
#
_symmetry.space_group_name_H-M   'P 1'
#
loop_
_entity.id
_entity.type
_entity.pdbx_description
1 polymer ?
#
loop_
_entity_poly.entity_id
_entity_poly.type
_entity_poly.pdbx_seq_one_letter_code
_entity_poly.pdbx_strand_id
1 'polypeptide(L)'
;HIFYDKKIAQEVPGDEWNGYFFRITSGNDKQGFSMKQGVLLALPLLLTDVHSCYRTRRTSKRKRKSVRRCIVGPDITVLSLVIVCVCQGEAEIPGLTDNVLPKRLGLKRAAKIRSFFNLAKDDVRKHVVRCEVESRKKEGAKPYTKA
;
A
#
# COMPACT_ATOMS: atom_id res chain seq x y z
N HIS A 1 18.84 3.20 -17.26
CA HIS A 1 17.55 3.18 -16.55
C HIS A 1 17.12 1.75 -16.27
N ILE A 2 17.46 1.23 -15.09
CA ILE A 2 17.23 -0.18 -14.72
C ILE A 2 15.75 -0.59 -14.70
N PHE A 3 14.86 0.39 -14.51
CA PHE A 3 13.43 0.16 -14.44
C PHE A 3 12.75 -0.02 -15.80
N TYR A 4 13.38 0.34 -16.92
CA TYR A 4 12.74 0.19 -18.24
C TYR A 4 12.60 -1.27 -18.64
N ASP A 5 11.52 -1.56 -19.39
CA ASP A 5 11.12 -2.90 -19.83
C ASP A 5 10.76 -3.89 -18.71
N LYS A 6 10.78 -3.42 -17.45
CA LYS A 6 10.29 -4.19 -16.30
C LYS A 6 8.77 -4.09 -16.23
N LYS A 7 8.15 -5.16 -15.73
CA LYS A 7 6.70 -5.23 -15.53
C LYS A 7 6.34 -4.90 -14.08
N ILE A 8 5.09 -4.46 -13.87
CA ILE A 8 4.51 -4.43 -12.52
C ILE A 8 4.68 -5.78 -11.83
N ALA A 9 4.96 -5.73 -10.54
CA ALA A 9 5.27 -6.81 -9.62
C ALA A 9 6.64 -7.47 -9.79
N GLN A 10 7.47 -7.00 -10.72
CA GLN A 10 8.85 -7.45 -10.85
C GLN A 10 9.75 -6.77 -9.81
N GLU A 11 10.72 -7.54 -9.31
CA GLU A 11 11.76 -7.07 -8.41
C GLU A 11 12.96 -6.57 -9.21
N VAL A 12 13.52 -5.46 -8.75
CA VAL A 12 14.56 -4.71 -9.42
C VAL A 12 15.59 -4.26 -8.38
N PRO A 13 16.89 -4.51 -8.61
CA PRO A 13 17.95 -4.00 -7.73
C PRO A 13 18.07 -2.48 -7.86
N GLY A 14 18.34 -1.79 -6.74
CA GLY A 14 18.63 -0.36 -6.76
C GLY A 14 20.12 -0.08 -6.95
N ASP A 15 20.47 0.73 -7.94
CA ASP A 15 21.86 1.13 -8.21
C ASP A 15 22.49 1.93 -7.06
N GLU A 16 21.71 2.84 -6.47
CA GLU A 16 22.17 3.73 -5.41
C GLU A 16 22.06 3.08 -4.02
N TRP A 17 21.36 1.95 -3.93
CA TRP A 17 20.97 1.31 -2.68
C TRP A 17 21.41 -0.16 -2.71
N ASN A 18 22.70 -0.39 -2.50
CA ASN A 18 23.29 -1.73 -2.49
C ASN A 18 22.58 -2.61 -1.44
N GLY A 19 22.10 -3.78 -1.87
CA GLY A 19 21.37 -4.73 -1.01
C GLY A 19 19.86 -4.51 -0.94
N TYR A 20 19.32 -3.42 -1.49
CA TYR A 20 17.88 -3.18 -1.53
C TYR A 20 17.24 -3.70 -2.82
N PHE A 21 16.18 -4.49 -2.67
CA PHE A 21 15.33 -4.91 -3.76
C PHE A 21 14.00 -4.16 -3.74
N PHE A 22 13.71 -3.49 -4.85
CA PHE A 22 12.48 -2.76 -5.07
C PHE A 22 11.53 -3.57 -5.92
N ARG A 23 10.27 -3.68 -5.48
CA ARG A 23 9.19 -4.22 -6.29
C ARG A 23 8.33 -3.10 -6.84
N ILE A 24 8.14 -3.10 -8.15
CA ILE A 24 7.27 -2.15 -8.82
C ILE A 24 5.82 -2.51 -8.50
N THR A 25 5.08 -1.61 -7.83
CA THR A 25 3.68 -1.87 -7.44
C THR A 25 2.70 -1.17 -8.35
N SER A 26 2.93 0.10 -8.65
CA SER A 26 2.07 0.89 -9.53
C SER A 26 2.84 2.07 -10.15
N GLY A 27 2.16 2.84 -11.00
CA GLY A 27 2.70 4.06 -11.59
C GLY A 27 1.63 4.84 -12.35
N ASN A 28 1.95 6.10 -12.65
CA ASN A 28 1.09 7.03 -13.37
C ASN A 28 1.80 7.60 -14.61
N ASP A 29 1.05 7.70 -15.70
CA ASP A 29 1.46 8.36 -16.95
C ASP A 29 1.48 9.89 -16.79
N LYS A 30 2.10 10.61 -17.73
CA LYS A 30 2.05 12.08 -17.85
C LYS A 30 0.63 12.63 -17.89
N GLN A 31 -0.30 11.93 -18.55
CA GLN A 31 -1.71 12.34 -18.58
C GLN A 31 -2.51 11.87 -17.35
N GLY A 32 -1.87 11.24 -16.37
CA GLY A 32 -2.51 10.76 -15.14
C GLY A 32 -3.25 9.42 -15.28
N PHE A 33 -3.06 8.69 -16.38
CA PHE A 33 -3.56 7.32 -16.48
C PHE A 33 -2.75 6.38 -15.57
N SER A 34 -3.45 5.59 -14.75
CA SER A 34 -2.82 4.60 -13.88
C SER A 34 -2.45 3.33 -14.65
N MET A 35 -1.33 2.72 -14.27
CA MET A 35 -0.92 1.42 -14.80
C MET A 35 -1.76 0.28 -14.22
N LYS A 36 -2.07 -0.72 -15.05
CA LYS A 36 -2.79 -1.93 -14.63
C LYS A 36 -1.97 -3.17 -14.92
N GLN A 37 -1.86 -4.04 -13.91
CA GLN A 37 -1.20 -5.33 -14.04
C GLN A 37 -1.91 -6.22 -15.08
N GLY A 38 -1.12 -6.93 -15.88
CA GLY A 38 -1.60 -7.83 -16.94
C GLY A 38 -1.92 -7.15 -18.28
N VAL A 39 -1.86 -5.82 -18.35
CA VAL A 39 -2.11 -5.08 -19.60
C VAL A 39 -0.80 -4.90 -20.35
N LEU A 40 -0.58 -5.64 -21.43
CA LEU A 40 0.64 -5.54 -22.24
C LEU A 40 0.59 -4.38 -23.25
N LEU A 41 -0.62 -4.09 -23.75
CA LEU A 41 -0.89 -3.08 -24.78
C LEU A 41 -1.81 -1.98 -24.24
N ALA A 42 -1.56 -0.73 -24.62
CA ALA A 42 -2.38 0.41 -24.19
C ALA A 42 -3.71 0.43 -24.95
N LEU A 43 -4.72 -0.24 -24.39
CA LEU A 43 -6.06 -0.34 -24.98
C LEU A 43 -7.14 0.09 -23.99
N PRO A 44 -8.25 0.67 -24.47
CA PRO A 44 -9.38 1.01 -23.62
C PRO A 44 -10.15 -0.26 -23.21
N LEU A 45 -10.09 -0.59 -21.92
CA LEU A 45 -10.68 -1.79 -21.32
C LEU A 45 -12.06 -1.50 -20.75
N LEU A 46 -12.95 -2.49 -20.79
CA LEU A 46 -14.23 -2.46 -20.10
C LEU A 46 -14.03 -2.86 -18.63
N LEU A 47 -14.17 -1.92 -17.70
CA LEU A 47 -13.92 -2.14 -16.28
C LEU A 47 -15.21 -2.29 -15.47
N THR A 48 -15.16 -3.14 -14.45
CA THR A 48 -16.19 -3.42 -13.43
C THR A 48 -15.70 -2.93 -12.06
N ASP A 49 -16.52 -3.07 -11.02
CA ASP A 49 -16.20 -2.63 -9.65
C ASP A 49 -15.00 -3.36 -9.02
N VAL A 50 -14.77 -4.61 -9.42
CA VAL A 50 -13.66 -5.44 -8.91
C VAL A 50 -12.31 -4.98 -9.47
N HIS A 51 -12.31 -4.26 -10.59
CA HIS A 51 -11.09 -3.95 -11.31
C HIS A 51 -10.42 -2.67 -10.81
N SER A 52 -9.10 -2.75 -10.60
CA SER A 52 -8.23 -1.58 -10.41
C SER A 52 -8.41 -0.55 -11.54
N CYS A 53 -8.26 0.73 -11.21
CA CYS A 53 -8.41 1.92 -12.09
C CYS A 53 -9.86 2.41 -12.33
N TYR A 54 -10.86 1.72 -11.79
CA TYR A 54 -12.25 2.17 -11.85
C TYR A 54 -12.95 2.08 -10.50
N ARG A 55 -13.55 3.20 -10.08
CA ARG A 55 -14.49 3.24 -8.97
C ARG A 55 -15.89 3.42 -9.52
N THR A 56 -16.75 2.42 -9.34
CA THR A 56 -18.15 2.51 -9.77
C THR A 56 -18.90 3.53 -8.91
N ARG A 57 -19.87 4.22 -9.51
CA ARG A 57 -20.79 5.12 -8.78
C ARG A 57 -22.20 4.53 -8.60
N ARG A 58 -22.56 3.61 -9.48
CA ARG A 58 -23.83 2.88 -9.45
C ARG A 58 -23.49 1.40 -9.49
N THR A 59 -24.27 0.60 -8.77
CA THR A 59 -24.15 -0.85 -8.77
C THR A 59 -24.19 -1.38 -10.21
N SER A 60 -23.40 -2.43 -10.46
CA SER A 60 -23.30 -3.17 -11.74
C SER A 60 -22.92 -2.36 -13.00
N LYS A 61 -22.53 -1.09 -12.87
CA LYS A 61 -22.09 -0.28 -14.02
C LYS A 61 -20.73 -0.75 -14.54
N ARG A 62 -20.64 -1.00 -15.85
CA ARG A 62 -19.38 -1.17 -16.57
C ARG A 62 -19.04 0.11 -17.33
N LYS A 63 -17.77 0.52 -17.33
CA LYS A 63 -17.32 1.69 -18.10
C LYS A 63 -16.04 1.35 -18.85
N ARG A 64 -15.99 1.73 -20.12
CA ARG A 64 -14.77 1.67 -20.92
C ARG A 64 -13.86 2.83 -20.51
N LYS A 65 -12.64 2.51 -20.08
CA LYS A 65 -11.62 3.49 -19.69
C LYS A 65 -10.28 3.15 -20.32
N SER A 66 -9.55 4.18 -20.71
CA SER A 66 -8.14 4.07 -21.10
C SER A 66 -7.30 3.83 -19.85
N VAL A 67 -6.40 2.86 -19.96
CA VAL A 67 -5.53 2.41 -18.86
C VAL A 67 -4.13 2.25 -19.42
N ARG A 68 -3.11 2.54 -18.61
CA ARG A 68 -1.72 2.39 -19.01
C ARG A 68 -1.30 0.91 -18.92
N ARG A 69 -0.42 0.49 -19.83
CA ARG A 69 0.20 -0.85 -19.80
C ARG A 69 1.05 -1.08 -18.54
N CYS A 70 1.37 -2.33 -18.26
CA CYS A 70 2.15 -2.75 -17.09
C CYS A 70 3.66 -2.61 -17.28
N ILE A 71 4.14 -2.37 -18.50
CA ILE A 71 5.56 -2.23 -18.83
C ILE A 71 5.98 -0.79 -18.57
N VAL A 72 7.08 -0.63 -17.84
CA VAL A 72 7.65 0.68 -17.53
C VAL A 72 8.35 1.24 -18.78
N GLY A 73 7.97 2.46 -19.17
CA GLY A 73 8.57 3.20 -20.26
C GLY A 73 8.93 4.64 -19.86
N PRO A 74 9.54 5.42 -20.78
CA PRO A 74 9.97 6.80 -20.52
C PRO A 74 8.80 7.80 -20.40
N ASP A 75 7.59 7.36 -20.73
CA ASP A 75 6.35 8.11 -20.61
C ASP A 75 5.83 8.24 -19.17
N ILE A 76 6.32 7.43 -18.24
CA ILE A 76 5.85 7.43 -16.86
C ILE A 76 6.42 8.62 -16.09
N THR A 77 5.57 9.31 -15.32
CA THR A 77 6.00 10.43 -14.45
C THR A 77 6.32 9.97 -13.04
N VAL A 78 5.47 9.12 -12.48
CA VAL A 78 5.57 8.67 -11.10
C VAL A 78 5.52 7.15 -11.07
N LEU A 79 6.53 6.54 -10.46
CA LEU A 79 6.57 5.11 -10.14
C LEU A 79 6.40 4.92 -8.64
N SER A 80 5.58 3.97 -8.25
CA SER A 80 5.41 3.55 -6.86
C SER A 80 6.15 2.22 -6.64
N LEU A 81 7.16 2.27 -5.79
CA LEU A 81 8.02 1.15 -5.43
C LEU A 81 7.76 0.74 -3.98
N VAL A 82 7.87 -0.56 -3.71
CA VAL A 82 7.85 -1.11 -2.34
C VAL A 82 9.14 -1.87 -2.12
N ILE A 83 9.77 -1.67 -0.96
CA ILE A 83 10.94 -2.44 -0.54
C ILE A 83 10.46 -3.81 -0.08
N VAL A 84 10.95 -4.88 -0.70
CA VAL A 84 10.52 -6.26 -0.39
C VAL A 84 11.54 -6.99 0.48
N CYS A 85 12.83 -6.87 0.15
CA CYS A 85 13.89 -7.52 0.89
C CYS A 85 14.87 -6.49 1.44
N VAL A 86 15.12 -6.59 2.74
CA VAL A 86 16.18 -5.89 3.45
C VAL A 86 17.12 -6.97 3.98
N CYS A 87 17.99 -7.49 3.11
CA CYS A 87 19.32 -7.83 3.62
C CYS A 87 19.90 -6.47 3.95
N GLN A 88 19.92 -6.05 5.23
CA GLN A 88 20.32 -4.69 5.61
C GLN A 88 21.62 -4.36 4.88
N GLY A 89 21.51 -3.53 3.84
CA GLY A 89 22.66 -2.95 3.17
C GLY A 89 23.35 -2.01 4.14
N GLU A 90 24.58 -1.64 3.83
CA GLU A 90 25.45 -0.88 4.74
C GLU A 90 24.92 0.53 5.07
N ALA A 91 23.95 1.05 4.31
CA ALA A 91 23.40 2.39 4.48
C ALA A 91 21.86 2.38 4.65
N GLU A 92 21.39 2.98 5.75
CA GLU A 92 19.98 3.22 6.01
C GLU A 92 19.42 4.33 5.11
N ILE A 93 18.14 4.22 4.73
CA ILE A 93 17.46 5.20 3.87
C ILE A 93 16.80 6.25 4.76
N PRO A 94 17.27 7.51 4.74
CA PRO A 94 16.76 8.54 5.63
C PRO A 94 15.26 8.75 5.40
N GLY A 95 14.50 8.68 6.49
CA GLY A 95 13.04 8.91 6.49
C GLY A 95 12.17 7.72 6.10
N LEU A 96 12.74 6.61 5.61
CA LEU A 96 11.97 5.40 5.28
C LEU A 96 12.24 4.26 6.25
N THR A 97 13.51 3.95 6.53
CA THR A 97 13.91 2.90 7.47
C THR A 97 13.99 3.40 8.92
N ASP A 98 14.30 4.67 9.12
CA ASP A 98 14.60 5.22 10.45
C ASP A 98 13.36 5.30 11.35
N ASN A 99 12.19 5.54 10.74
CA ASN A 99 10.95 5.80 11.46
C ASN A 99 10.00 4.61 11.39
N VAL A 100 9.91 3.84 12.47
CA VAL A 100 8.93 2.76 12.59
C VAL A 100 7.59 3.34 13.05
N LEU A 101 6.66 3.51 12.10
CA LEU A 101 5.30 3.98 12.41
C LEU A 101 4.41 2.81 12.89
N PRO A 102 3.86 2.86 14.12
CA PRO A 102 3.00 1.80 14.62
C PRO A 102 1.64 1.79 13.92
N LYS A 103 0.98 0.62 13.90
CA LYS A 103 -0.38 0.49 13.36
C LYS A 103 -1.36 1.27 14.25
N ARG A 104 -2.08 2.21 13.62
CA ARG A 104 -3.00 3.13 14.33
C ARG A 104 -4.19 2.46 15.00
N LEU A 105 -4.65 1.32 14.50
CA LEU A 105 -5.84 0.63 14.99
C LEU A 105 -5.52 -0.82 15.33
N GLY A 106 -6.03 -1.24 16.48
CA GLY A 106 -6.02 -2.63 16.90
C GLY A 106 -7.01 -3.50 16.10
N LEU A 107 -6.94 -4.80 16.35
CA LEU A 107 -7.82 -5.78 15.73
C LEU A 107 -9.22 -5.71 16.36
N LYS A 108 -10.27 -5.60 15.54
CA LYS A 108 -11.67 -5.51 16.02
C LYS A 108 -12.35 -6.88 16.20
N ARG A 109 -12.02 -7.88 15.37
CA ARG A 109 -12.72 -9.18 15.35
C ARG A 109 -12.16 -10.11 16.43
N ALA A 110 -13.01 -10.76 17.20
CA ALA A 110 -12.61 -11.65 18.30
C ALA A 110 -11.64 -12.76 17.87
N ALA A 111 -11.88 -13.41 16.73
CA ALA A 111 -10.99 -14.45 16.20
C ALA A 111 -9.56 -13.91 15.93
N LYS A 112 -9.45 -12.68 15.44
CA LYS A 112 -8.14 -12.04 15.18
C LYS A 112 -7.43 -11.65 16.48
N ILE A 113 -8.17 -11.21 17.50
CA ILE A 113 -7.61 -10.89 18.81
C ILE A 113 -7.10 -12.17 19.50
N ARG A 114 -7.88 -13.25 19.46
CA ARG A 114 -7.46 -14.56 19.98
C ARG A 114 -6.18 -15.07 19.32
N SER A 115 -6.10 -14.98 17.99
CA SER A 115 -4.89 -15.36 17.25
C SER A 115 -3.70 -14.45 17.54
N PHE A 116 -3.91 -13.16 17.81
CA PHE A 116 -2.82 -12.22 18.08
C PHE A 116 -2.20 -12.43 19.47
N PHE A 117 -3.03 -12.70 20.48
CA PHE A 117 -2.60 -12.93 21.85
C PHE A 117 -2.47 -14.43 22.20
N ASN A 118 -2.65 -15.33 21.23
CA ASN A 118 -2.66 -16.78 21.41
C ASN A 118 -3.58 -17.27 22.55
N LEU A 119 -4.79 -16.70 22.63
CA LEU A 119 -5.79 -17.02 23.66
C LEU A 119 -6.61 -18.25 23.25
N ALA A 120 -6.71 -19.25 24.14
CA ALA A 120 -7.48 -20.46 23.87
C ALA A 120 -8.99 -20.28 24.15
N LYS A 121 -9.35 -19.92 25.39
CA LYS A 121 -10.76 -19.79 25.83
C LYS A 121 -11.07 -18.54 26.65
N ASP A 122 -10.11 -17.66 26.87
CA ASP A 122 -10.29 -16.49 27.75
C ASP A 122 -11.16 -15.38 27.15
N ASP A 123 -11.61 -14.50 28.04
CA ASP A 123 -12.43 -13.33 27.72
C ASP A 123 -11.66 -12.30 26.89
N VAL A 124 -12.07 -12.17 25.62
CA VAL A 124 -11.45 -11.26 24.64
C VAL A 124 -11.56 -9.78 25.03
N ARG A 125 -12.59 -9.40 25.80
CA ARG A 125 -12.88 -8.00 26.15
C ARG A 125 -11.76 -7.33 26.95
N LYS A 126 -11.00 -8.10 27.73
CA LYS A 126 -9.88 -7.62 28.54
C LYS A 126 -8.64 -7.30 27.70
N HIS A 127 -8.51 -7.97 26.55
CA HIS A 127 -7.33 -7.88 25.67
C HIS A 127 -7.56 -6.96 24.46
N VAL A 128 -8.67 -6.20 24.44
CA VAL A 128 -8.92 -5.21 23.38
C VAL A 128 -7.97 -4.03 23.57
N VAL A 129 -7.09 -3.81 22.60
CA VAL A 129 -6.18 -2.65 22.58
C VAL A 129 -7.01 -1.39 22.46
N ARG A 130 -6.89 -0.50 23.46
CA ARG A 130 -7.54 0.81 23.48
C ARG A 130 -6.54 1.86 23.05
N CYS A 131 -6.99 2.81 22.24
CA CYS A 131 -6.19 3.96 21.85
C CYS A 131 -6.54 5.13 22.77
N GLU A 132 -5.54 5.68 23.45
CA GLU A 132 -5.67 6.94 24.16
C GLU A 132 -5.68 8.09 23.15
N VAL A 133 -6.71 8.93 23.20
CA VAL A 133 -6.85 10.06 22.29
C VAL A 133 -6.76 11.34 23.08
N GLU A 134 -5.68 12.07 22.87
CA GLU A 134 -5.55 13.46 23.28
C GLU A 134 -6.31 14.36 22.30
N SER A 135 -7.12 15.28 22.81
CA SER A 135 -7.92 16.15 21.95
C SER A 135 -7.06 17.28 21.36
N ARG A 136 -6.75 17.18 20.07
CA ARG A 136 -6.01 18.22 19.33
C ARG A 136 -6.67 19.61 19.32
N LYS A 137 -7.97 19.71 19.64
CA LYS A 137 -8.75 20.97 19.60
C LYS A 137 -8.78 21.74 20.93
N LYS A 138 -8.42 21.11 22.04
CA LYS A 138 -8.43 21.72 23.37
C LYS A 138 -7.17 21.28 24.11
N GLU A 139 -6.22 22.18 24.23
CA GLU A 139 -5.02 21.97 25.04
C GLU A 139 -5.46 21.85 26.50
N GLY A 140 -5.26 20.67 27.10
CA GLY A 140 -5.62 20.37 28.49
C GLY A 140 -6.93 19.60 28.72
N ALA A 141 -7.65 19.16 27.68
CA ALA A 141 -8.79 18.26 27.92
C ALA A 141 -8.31 16.87 28.34
N LYS A 142 -9.03 16.24 29.28
CA LYS A 142 -8.70 14.90 29.78
C LYS A 142 -8.61 13.91 28.61
N PRO A 143 -7.51 13.15 28.49
CA PRO A 143 -7.40 12.12 27.48
C PRO A 143 -8.48 11.06 27.72
N TYR A 144 -9.10 10.58 26.64
CA TYR A 144 -10.11 9.53 26.73
C TYR A 144 -9.71 8.33 25.87
N THR A 145 -10.01 7.15 26.37
CA THR A 145 -9.71 5.89 25.69
C THR A 145 -10.83 5.53 24.72
N LYS A 146 -10.49 5.32 23.45
CA LYS A 146 -11.38 4.69 22.46
C LYS A 146 -11.04 3.22 22.30
N ALA A 147 -12.07 2.38 22.35
CA ALA A 147 -12.03 0.96 21.98
C ALA A 147 -12.72 0.74 20.63
#